data_AF-A0A3C1Y323-F1
#
_entry.id   AF-A0A3C1Y323-F1
#
_cell.length_a   1.000
_cell.length_b   1.000
_cell.length_c   1.000
_cell.angle_alpha   90.00
_cell.angle_beta   90.00
_cell.angle_gamma   90.00
#
_symmetry.space_group_name_H-M   'P 1'
#
loop_
_entity.id
_entity.type
_entity.pdbx_description
1 polymer ?
#
loop_
_entity_poly.entity_id
_entity_poly.type
_entity_poly.pdbx_seq_one_letter_code
_entity_poly.pdbx_strand_id
1 'polypeptide(L)'
;MRKLTGDDLMWNWARWTWSGASVGNMPLHVSEEDDYRPINDHHAQVVEAMHAALPWHERMVIIAEYPQKHAMFGELTARDRRAKALDWIARTTGVALTETEYKLYLGLFRSQVERRLA
;
A
#
# COMPACT_ATOMS: atom_id res chain seq x y z
N MET A 1 -25.46 6.66 1.76
CA MET A 1 -24.23 5.92 1.40
C MET A 1 -23.16 6.26 2.42
N ARG A 2 -22.43 5.26 2.94
CA ARG A 2 -21.33 5.49 3.89
C ARG A 2 -20.16 6.11 3.14
N LYS A 3 -19.57 7.18 3.68
CA LYS A 3 -18.40 7.84 3.09
C LYS A 3 -17.23 6.84 3.06
N LEU A 4 -16.57 6.70 1.91
CA LEU A 4 -15.36 5.87 1.80
C LEU A 4 -14.22 6.56 2.55
N THR A 5 -13.48 5.81 3.35
CA THR A 5 -12.27 6.34 3.99
C THR A 5 -11.07 6.19 3.06
N GLY A 6 -9.98 6.90 3.32
CA GLY A 6 -8.72 6.65 2.61
C GLY A 6 -8.27 5.19 2.72
N ASP A 7 -8.50 4.54 3.86
CA ASP A 7 -8.13 3.13 4.04
C ASP A 7 -8.98 2.19 3.16
N ASP A 8 -10.29 2.45 3.03
CA ASP A 8 -11.17 1.70 2.12
C ASP A 8 -10.68 1.76 0.67
N LEU A 9 -10.25 2.94 0.22
CA LEU A 9 -9.74 3.17 -1.13
C LEU A 9 -8.38 2.46 -1.35
N MET A 10 -7.51 2.49 -0.35
CA MET A 10 -6.21 1.81 -0.39
C MET A 10 -6.35 0.28 -0.44
N TRP A 11 -7.27 -0.30 0.34
CA TRP A 11 -7.55 -1.75 0.29
C TRP A 11 -8.26 -2.18 -0.99
N ASN A 12 -9.07 -1.31 -1.60
CA ASN A 12 -9.59 -1.55 -2.95
C ASN A 12 -8.44 -1.63 -3.98
N TRP A 13 -7.48 -0.70 -3.92
CA TRP A 13 -6.30 -0.72 -4.79
C TRP A 13 -5.41 -1.95 -4.54
N ALA A 14 -5.14 -2.32 -3.28
CA ALA A 14 -4.33 -3.50 -2.97
C ALA A 14 -4.91 -4.80 -3.58
N ARG A 15 -6.23 -4.99 -3.45
CA ARG A 15 -6.94 -6.13 -4.05
C ARG A 15 -6.91 -6.09 -5.57
N TRP A 16 -7.02 -4.90 -6.17
CA TRP A 16 -6.85 -4.73 -7.62
C TRP A 16 -5.44 -5.13 -8.08
N THR A 17 -4.40 -4.70 -7.38
CA THR A 17 -3.00 -5.08 -7.66
C THR A 17 -2.78 -6.59 -7.56
N TRP A 18 -3.45 -7.26 -6.62
CA TRP A 18 -3.43 -8.71 -6.50
C TRP A 18 -4.21 -9.44 -7.60
N SER A 19 -5.25 -8.82 -8.15
CA SER A 19 -6.08 -9.40 -9.22
C SER A 19 -5.50 -9.27 -10.63
N GLY A 20 -4.51 -8.37 -10.82
CA GLY A 20 -3.89 -8.06 -12.12
C GLY A 20 -2.52 -8.70 -12.35
N ALA A 21 -1.87 -8.33 -13.45
CA ALA A 21 -0.47 -8.67 -13.71
C ALA A 21 0.45 -7.93 -12.73
N SER A 22 1.28 -8.67 -12.02
CA SER A 22 2.20 -8.16 -10.99
C SER A 22 3.10 -7.03 -11.51
N VAL A 23 3.26 -5.97 -10.73
CA VAL A 23 4.19 -4.87 -11.03
C VAL A 23 5.61 -5.32 -10.65
N GLY A 24 6.44 -5.71 -11.63
CA GLY A 24 7.76 -6.31 -11.34
C GLY A 24 7.65 -7.71 -10.74
N ASN A 25 8.78 -8.30 -10.32
CA ASN A 25 8.93 -9.67 -9.78
C ASN A 25 8.15 -9.94 -8.46
N MET A 26 6.89 -9.54 -8.37
CA MET A 26 6.04 -9.76 -7.20
C MET A 26 5.25 -11.06 -7.34
N PRO A 27 5.25 -11.93 -6.31
CA PRO A 27 4.38 -13.09 -6.25
C PRO A 27 2.92 -12.68 -6.07
N LEU A 28 2.02 -13.42 -6.71
CA LEU A 28 0.56 -13.25 -6.60
C LEU A 28 0.11 -13.60 -5.18
N HIS A 29 -0.54 -12.67 -4.48
CA HIS A 29 -1.21 -12.94 -3.21
C HIS A 29 -2.71 -13.06 -3.44
N VAL A 30 -3.28 -14.25 -3.19
CA VAL A 30 -4.73 -14.43 -3.13
C VAL A 30 -5.12 -14.28 -1.66
N SER A 31 -5.73 -13.15 -1.31
CA SER A 31 -6.24 -12.92 0.05
C SER A 31 -7.50 -13.76 0.25
N GLU A 32 -7.43 -14.76 1.14
CA GLU A 32 -8.58 -15.59 1.54
C GLU A 32 -9.42 -14.95 2.65
N GLU A 33 -9.01 -13.80 3.20
CA GLU A 33 -9.65 -13.15 4.35
C GLU A 33 -10.23 -11.75 4.03
N ASP A 34 -11.57 -11.67 4.09
CA ASP A 34 -12.37 -10.63 4.75
C ASP A 34 -12.75 -9.28 4.10
N ASP A 35 -12.53 -9.05 2.80
CA ASP A 35 -13.25 -7.96 2.09
C ASP A 35 -13.86 -8.43 0.76
N TYR A 36 -15.13 -8.84 0.82
CA TYR A 36 -15.93 -9.29 -0.33
C TYR A 36 -16.46 -8.16 -1.22
N ARG A 37 -16.12 -6.88 -0.94
CA ARG A 37 -16.60 -5.77 -1.79
C ARG A 37 -16.06 -5.93 -3.21
N PRO A 38 -16.88 -5.77 -4.27
CA PRO A 38 -16.35 -5.75 -5.63
C PRO A 38 -15.22 -4.73 -5.77
N ILE A 39 -14.20 -5.07 -6.54
CA ILE A 39 -13.13 -4.13 -6.86
C ILE A 39 -13.72 -3.02 -7.73
N ASN A 40 -13.50 -1.77 -7.33
CA ASN A 40 -13.81 -0.60 -8.14
C ASN A 40 -12.55 -0.22 -8.94
N ASP A 41 -12.54 -0.56 -10.23
CA ASP A 41 -11.41 -0.29 -11.13
C ASP A 41 -11.09 1.19 -11.26
N HIS A 42 -12.09 2.07 -11.30
CA HIS A 42 -11.86 3.51 -11.41
C HIS A 42 -11.08 4.03 -10.20
N HIS A 43 -11.50 3.68 -8.99
CA HIS A 43 -10.78 4.07 -7.78
C HIS A 43 -9.37 3.48 -7.76
N ALA A 44 -9.22 2.19 -8.12
CA ALA A 44 -7.92 1.53 -8.15
C ALA A 44 -6.96 2.20 -9.15
N GLN A 45 -7.41 2.52 -10.36
CA GLN A 45 -6.60 3.20 -11.38
C GLN A 45 -6.20 4.62 -10.96
N VAL A 46 -7.07 5.35 -10.25
CA VAL A 46 -6.71 6.67 -9.71
C VAL A 46 -5.65 6.54 -8.62
N VAL A 47 -5.81 5.57 -7.70
CA VAL A 47 -4.79 5.32 -6.66
C VAL A 47 -3.47 4.87 -7.29
N GLU A 48 -3.50 4.03 -8.32
CA GLU A 48 -2.32 3.59 -9.07
C GLU A 48 -1.60 4.78 -9.72
N ALA A 49 -2.33 5.67 -10.40
CA ALA A 49 -1.73 6.86 -11.01
C ALA A 49 -1.10 7.78 -9.96
N MET A 50 -1.75 7.94 -8.80
CA MET A 50 -1.20 8.71 -7.68
C MET A 50 0.04 8.04 -7.08
N HIS A 51 0.03 6.71 -6.92
CA HIS A 51 1.18 5.94 -6.44
C HIS A 51 2.37 6.03 -7.39
N ALA A 52 2.13 5.86 -8.69
CA ALA A 52 3.16 5.92 -9.72
C ALA A 52 3.88 7.28 -9.79
N ALA A 53 3.21 8.37 -9.37
CA ALA A 53 3.78 9.71 -9.31
C ALA A 53 4.71 9.96 -8.10
N LEU A 54 4.70 9.07 -7.09
CA LEU A 54 5.53 9.23 -5.90
C LEU A 54 7.01 8.86 -6.17
N PRO A 55 7.96 9.44 -5.42
CA PRO A 55 9.33 8.94 -5.36
C PRO A 55 9.39 7.46 -4.95
N TRP A 56 10.38 6.74 -5.46
CA TRP A 56 10.44 5.28 -5.32
C TRP A 56 10.42 4.78 -3.86
N HIS A 57 11.10 5.48 -2.94
CA HIS A 57 11.08 5.11 -1.52
C HIS A 57 9.71 5.33 -0.87
N GLU A 58 8.97 6.37 -1.24
CA GLU A 58 7.60 6.60 -0.77
C GLU A 58 6.64 5.55 -1.34
N ARG A 59 6.79 5.17 -2.61
CA ARG A 59 6.04 4.06 -3.23
C ARG A 59 6.19 2.77 -2.45
N MET A 60 7.40 2.47 -2.00
CA MET A 60 7.72 1.27 -1.24
C MET A 60 7.09 1.26 0.16
N VAL A 61 6.94 2.43 0.81
CA VAL A 61 6.16 2.55 2.06
C VAL A 61 4.72 2.10 1.85
N ILE A 62 4.08 2.55 0.77
CA ILE A 62 2.69 2.20 0.46
C ILE A 62 2.56 0.71 0.12
N ILE A 63 3.51 0.17 -0.65
CA ILE A 63 3.54 -1.26 -0.99
C ILE A 63 3.66 -2.11 0.27
N ALA A 64 4.50 -1.71 1.23
CA ALA A 64 4.72 -2.44 2.47
C ALA A 64 3.46 -2.55 3.34
N GLU A 65 2.64 -1.49 3.40
CA GLU A 65 1.47 -1.41 4.28
C GLU A 65 0.17 -1.93 3.67
N TYR A 66 0.10 -2.08 2.35
CA TYR A 66 -1.11 -2.52 1.66
C TYR A 66 -0.85 -3.83 0.88
N PRO A 67 -0.30 -3.83 -0.36
CA PRO A 67 -0.07 -5.07 -1.11
C PRO A 67 0.77 -6.15 -0.40
N GLN A 68 1.75 -5.77 0.42
CA GLN A 68 2.72 -6.70 1.02
C GLN A 68 2.52 -6.93 2.52
N LYS A 69 1.55 -6.25 3.14
CA LYS A 69 1.32 -6.31 4.60
C LYS A 69 1.10 -7.73 5.11
N HIS A 70 0.36 -8.53 4.35
CA HIS A 70 0.10 -9.93 4.68
C HIS A 70 1.15 -10.88 4.10
N ALA A 71 1.58 -10.69 2.86
CA ALA A 71 2.52 -11.58 2.18
C ALA A 71 3.94 -11.55 2.76
N MET A 72 4.51 -10.38 3.03
CA MET A 72 5.89 -10.26 3.57
C MET A 72 5.97 -10.04 5.08
N PHE A 73 4.87 -9.57 5.67
CA PHE A 73 4.86 -9.09 7.06
C PHE A 73 3.68 -9.61 7.91
N GLY A 74 2.95 -10.62 7.44
CA GLY A 74 1.73 -11.14 8.09
C GLY A 74 1.95 -11.67 9.50
N GLU A 75 3.03 -12.41 9.72
CA GLU A 75 3.35 -13.06 11.01
C GLU A 75 4.10 -12.16 12.00
N LEU A 76 4.45 -10.94 11.59
CA LEU A 76 5.26 -10.03 12.39
C LEU A 76 4.38 -9.12 13.25
N THR A 77 4.89 -8.79 14.45
CA THR A 77 4.28 -7.73 15.26
C THR A 77 4.29 -6.41 14.50
N ALA A 78 3.41 -5.47 14.87
CA ALA A 78 3.37 -4.16 14.21
C ALA A 78 4.72 -3.41 14.28
N ARG A 79 5.50 -3.63 15.34
CA ARG A 79 6.85 -3.05 15.48
C ARG A 79 7.84 -3.73 14.53
N ASP A 80 7.87 -5.06 14.51
CA ASP A 80 8.81 -5.82 13.69
C ASP A 80 8.52 -5.68 12.19
N ARG A 81 7.24 -5.59 11.82
CA ARG A 81 6.81 -5.26 10.46
C ARG A 81 7.42 -3.95 9.98
N ARG A 82 7.32 -2.89 10.80
CA ARG A 82 7.87 -1.58 10.43
C ARG A 82 9.38 -1.62 10.31
N ALA A 83 10.07 -2.24 11.27
CA ALA A 83 11.54 -2.37 11.22
C ALA A 83 11.99 -3.11 9.95
N LYS A 84 11.33 -4.22 9.61
CA LYS A 84 11.60 -5.00 8.40
C LYS A 84 11.25 -4.23 7.12
N ALA A 85 10.17 -3.46 7.12
CA ALA A 85 9.79 -2.61 5.99
C ALA A 85 10.83 -1.52 5.74
N LEU A 86 11.30 -0.84 6.79
CA LEU A 86 12.36 0.18 6.69
C LEU A 86 13.67 -0.39 6.13
N ASP A 87 14.09 -1.54 6.65
CA ASP A 87 15.27 -2.24 6.16
C ASP A 87 15.11 -2.68 4.69
N TRP A 88 13.95 -3.21 4.32
CA TRP A 88 13.63 -3.57 2.94
C TRP A 88 13.65 -2.36 2.00
N ILE A 89 13.09 -1.22 2.42
CA ILE A 89 13.11 0.04 1.66
C ILE A 89 14.55 0.51 1.48
N ALA A 90 15.35 0.53 2.54
CA ALA A 90 16.74 0.95 2.48
C ALA A 90 17.56 0.10 1.51
N ARG A 91 17.41 -1.23 1.56
CA ARG A 91 18.11 -2.14 0.64
C ARG A 91 17.66 -1.99 -0.81
N THR A 92 16.36 -1.75 -1.03
CA THR A 92 15.79 -1.69 -2.38
C THR A 92 16.02 -0.34 -3.06
N THR A 93 16.04 0.75 -2.28
CA THR A 93 16.05 2.12 -2.80
C THR A 93 17.35 2.88 -2.50
N GLY A 94 18.19 2.38 -1.59
CA GLY A 94 19.35 3.10 -1.07
C GLY A 94 19.01 4.21 -0.08
N VAL A 95 17.72 4.48 0.18
CA VAL A 95 17.26 5.55 1.08
C VAL A 95 16.88 4.95 2.44
N ALA A 96 17.59 5.37 3.48
CA ALA A 96 17.24 5.03 4.86
C ALA A 96 16.19 6.01 5.40
N LEU A 97 14.98 5.51 5.66
CA LEU A 97 13.90 6.29 6.26
C LEU A 97 13.87 6.12 7.77
N THR A 98 13.44 7.17 8.47
CA THR A 98 13.05 7.12 9.88
C THR A 98 11.62 6.60 10.04
N GLU A 99 11.27 6.14 11.24
CA GLU A 99 9.88 5.78 11.55
C GLU A 99 8.90 6.94 11.37
N THR A 100 9.36 8.18 11.62
CA THR A 100 8.55 9.38 11.48
C THR A 100 8.23 9.65 10.01
N GLU A 101 9.24 9.62 9.14
CA GLU A 101 9.05 9.79 7.68
C GLU A 101 8.14 8.71 7.11
N TYR A 102 8.34 7.45 7.52
CA TYR A 102 7.49 6.33 7.11
C TYR A 102 6.01 6.59 7.44
N LYS A 103 5.70 6.98 8.68
CA LYS A 103 4.32 7.31 9.09
C LYS A 103 3.79 8.55 8.38
N LEU A 104 4.64 9.55 8.17
CA LEU A 104 4.26 10.79 7.50
C LEU A 104 3.86 10.53 6.06
N TYR A 105 4.69 9.83 5.28
CA TYR A 105 4.40 9.51 3.87
C TYR A 105 3.14 8.67 3.73
N LEU A 106 2.99 7.64 4.58
CA LEU A 106 1.79 6.82 4.61
C LEU A 106 0.53 7.64 4.88
N GLY A 107 0.59 8.50 5.91
CA GLY A 107 -0.52 9.37 6.30
C GLY A 107 -0.89 10.39 5.22
N LEU A 108 0.12 11.05 4.64
CA LEU A 108 -0.08 12.05 3.58
C LEU A 108 -0.73 11.43 2.35
N PHE A 109 -0.22 10.28 1.89
CA PHE A 109 -0.76 9.61 0.71
C PHE A 109 -2.23 9.19 0.94
N ARG A 110 -2.52 8.54 2.08
CA ARG A 110 -3.89 8.13 2.42
C ARG A 110 -4.85 9.32 2.47
N SER A 111 -4.43 10.43 3.08
CA SER A 111 -5.25 11.65 3.12
C SER A 111 -5.43 12.29 1.76
N GLN A 112 -4.44 12.24 0.87
CA GLN A 112 -4.58 12.73 -0.51
C GLN A 112 -5.56 11.88 -1.31
N VAL A 113 -5.46 10.55 -1.21
CA VAL A 113 -6.40 9.60 -1.85
C VAL A 113 -7.82 9.85 -1.37
N GLU A 114 -8.04 9.97 -0.06
CA GLU A 114 -9.36 10.27 0.51
C GLU A 114 -9.92 11.57 -0.03
N ARG A 115 -9.16 12.67 -0.01
CA ARG A 115 -9.63 13.97 -0.54
C ARG A 115 -9.97 13.92 -2.03
N ARG A 116 -9.36 13.00 -2.79
CA ARG A 116 -9.53 12.92 -4.25
C ARG A 116 -10.76 12.13 -4.67
N LEU A 117 -11.20 11.16 -3.84
CA LEU A 117 -12.16 10.11 -4.22
C LEU A 117 -13.33 9.92 -3.23
N ALA A 118 -13.27 10.45 -2.01
CA ALA A 118 -14.30 10.26 -0.96
C ALA A 118 -15.25 11.45 -0.78
#